data_AF-A0A1A8NT97-F1
#
_entry.id   AF-A0A1A8NT97-F1
#
_cell.length_a   1.000
_cell.length_b   1.000
_cell.length_c   1.000
_cell.angle_alpha   90.00
_cell.angle_beta   90.00
_cell.angle_gamma   90.00
#
_symmetry.space_group_name_H-M   'P 1'
#
loop_
_entity.id
_entity.type
_entity.pdbx_description
1 polymer ?
#
loop_
_entity_poly.entity_id
_entity_poly.type
_entity_poly.pdbx_seq_one_letter_code
_entity_poly.pdbx_strand_id
1 'polypeptide(L)'
;GLSHPPRAPTLQECEVLIRQLYNANSLQSQEIIRVKALLRDIVLSKKVTPENYILTKSYLTNGPSKSLEEKKFPKLGHQLFGDNVSRPSQSGVVLPALKQSLNSSIAERQRRTRAMQRDRLKKTLW
;
A
#
# COMPACT_ATOMS: atom_id res chain seq x y z
N GLY A 1 -24.49 20.26 5.73
CA GLY A 1 -23.10 20.76 5.86
C GLY A 1 -22.30 20.21 4.71
N LEU A 2 -21.69 21.08 3.90
CA LEU A 2 -20.91 20.69 2.72
C LEU A 2 -19.62 19.99 3.18
N SER A 3 -19.60 18.65 3.15
CA SER A 3 -18.37 17.89 3.38
C SER A 3 -17.51 17.97 2.12
N HIS A 4 -16.45 18.76 2.18
CA HIS A 4 -15.46 18.75 1.11
C HIS A 4 -14.82 17.37 0.98
N PRO A 5 -14.55 16.91 -0.25
CA PRO A 5 -13.85 15.65 -0.46
C PRO A 5 -12.46 15.71 0.23
N PRO A 6 -11.98 14.60 0.81
CA PRO A 6 -10.69 14.55 1.48
C PRO A 6 -9.59 15.04 0.55
N ARG A 7 -8.84 16.05 1.00
CA ARG A 7 -7.65 16.52 0.30
C ARG A 7 -6.55 15.47 0.41
N ALA A 8 -5.73 15.33 -0.63
CA ALA A 8 -4.49 14.58 -0.53
C ALA A 8 -3.55 15.20 0.54
N PRO A 9 -2.87 14.37 1.35
CA PRO A 9 -1.91 14.85 2.33
C PRO A 9 -0.74 15.57 1.65
N THR A 10 -0.23 16.59 2.33
CA THR A 10 0.99 17.30 1.95
C THR A 10 2.23 16.40 2.14
N LEU A 11 3.34 16.77 1.50
CA LEU A 11 4.59 16.00 1.62
C LEU A 11 5.09 15.92 3.07
N GLN A 12 4.94 17.00 3.85
CA GLN A 12 5.31 17.04 5.26
C GLN A 12 4.43 16.11 6.10
N GLU A 13 3.11 16.09 5.84
CA GLU A 13 2.19 15.15 6.50
C GLU A 13 2.55 13.69 6.14
N CYS A 14 2.88 13.42 4.87
CA CYS A 14 3.37 12.11 4.45
C CYS A 14 4.65 11.71 5.18
N GLU A 15 5.63 12.62 5.35
CA GLU A 15 6.86 12.33 6.08
C GLU A 15 6.57 11.94 7.55
N VAL A 16 5.70 12.71 8.22
CA VAL A 16 5.30 12.42 9.60
C VAL A 16 4.62 11.06 9.69
N LEU A 17 3.67 10.77 8.79
CA LEU A 17 2.97 9.48 8.75
C LEU A 17 3.94 8.32 8.54
N ILE A 18 4.91 8.45 7.63
CA ILE A 18 5.91 7.41 7.37
C ILE A 18 6.77 7.17 8.62
N ARG A 19 7.25 8.23 9.28
CA ARG A 19 8.04 8.11 10.52
C ARG A 19 7.25 7.44 11.64
N GLN A 20 6.00 7.85 11.83
CA GLN A 20 5.12 7.25 12.84
C GLN A 20 4.85 5.77 12.55
N LEU A 21 4.52 5.44 11.31
CA LEU A 21 4.26 4.06 10.90
C LEU A 21 5.50 3.18 11.06
N TYR A 22 6.67 3.69 10.69
CA TYR A 22 7.94 2.99 10.90
C TYR A 22 8.18 2.69 12.38
N ASN A 23 8.03 3.69 13.25
CA ASN A 23 8.21 3.53 14.69
C ASN A 23 7.22 2.51 15.29
N ALA A 24 5.94 2.61 14.91
CA ALA A 24 4.91 1.68 15.34
C ALA A 24 5.22 0.24 14.88
N ASN A 25 5.60 0.07 13.61
CA ASN A 25 5.98 -1.25 13.07
C ASN A 25 7.22 -1.82 13.77
N SER A 26 8.20 -0.99 14.10
CA SER A 26 9.40 -1.42 14.83
C SER A 26 9.04 -1.92 16.23
N LEU A 27 8.21 -1.17 16.97
CA LEU A 27 7.74 -1.59 18.30
C LEU A 27 6.91 -2.87 18.24
N GLN A 28 5.98 -2.98 17.28
CA GLN A 28 5.19 -4.20 17.08
C GLN A 28 6.08 -5.41 16.75
N SER A 29 7.12 -5.22 15.93
CA SER A 29 8.05 -6.29 15.58
C SER A 29 8.82 -6.79 16.82
N GLN A 30 9.24 -5.88 17.69
CA GLN A 30 9.91 -6.24 18.95
C GLN A 30 8.98 -7.03 19.88
N GLU A 31 7.72 -6.59 20.02
CA GLU A 31 6.75 -7.32 20.86
C GLU A 31 6.44 -8.71 20.32
N ILE A 32 6.32 -8.87 19.00
CA ILE A 32 6.14 -10.20 18.38
C ILE A 32 7.34 -11.11 18.71
N ILE A 33 8.56 -10.61 18.62
CA ILE A 33 9.77 -11.38 18.97
C ILE A 33 9.74 -11.78 20.44
N ARG A 34 9.41 -10.84 21.34
CA ARG A 34 9.32 -11.08 22.78
C ARG A 34 8.27 -12.13 23.12
N VAL A 35 7.05 -12.00 22.57
CA VAL A 35 5.95 -12.96 22.78
C VAL A 35 6.35 -14.35 22.25
N LYS A 36 6.99 -14.42 21.08
CA LYS A 36 7.48 -15.68 20.52
C LYS A 36 8.53 -16.35 21.41
N ALA A 37 9.44 -15.58 21.99
CA ALA A 37 10.45 -16.10 22.93
C ALA A 37 9.80 -16.61 24.23
N LEU A 38 8.85 -15.86 24.79
CA LEU A 38 8.11 -16.28 25.99
C LEU A 38 7.30 -17.57 25.73
N LEU A 39 6.63 -17.67 24.58
CA LEU A 39 5.90 -18.87 24.20
C LEU A 39 6.83 -20.08 24.06
N ARG A 40 8.05 -19.90 23.51
CA ARG A 40 9.06 -20.97 23.46
C ARG A 40 9.41 -21.47 24.86
N ASP A 41 9.65 -20.55 25.80
CA ASP A 41 10.01 -20.89 27.17
C ASP A 41 8.87 -21.64 27.89
N ILE A 42 7.64 -21.14 27.79
CA ILE A 42 6.46 -21.78 28.39
C ILE A 42 6.27 -23.21 27.86
N VAL A 43 6.37 -23.41 26.54
CA VAL A 43 6.26 -24.73 25.90
C VAL A 43 7.36 -25.69 26.36
N LEU A 44 8.59 -25.19 26.55
CA LEU A 44 9.73 -26.00 27.00
C LEU A 44 9.68 -26.29 28.50
N SER A 45 9.02 -25.44 29.31
CA SER A 45 8.93 -25.55 30.77
C SER A 45 8.03 -26.70 31.30
N LYS A 46 7.55 -27.59 30.42
CA LYS A 46 6.77 -28.81 30.73
C LYS A 46 5.41 -28.62 31.43
N LYS A 47 4.93 -27.38 31.68
CA LYS A 47 3.61 -27.12 32.29
C LYS A 47 2.43 -27.04 31.30
N VAL A 48 2.66 -27.44 30.05
CA VAL A 48 1.68 -27.26 28.95
C VAL A 48 1.11 -28.62 28.56
N THR A 49 -0.21 -28.68 28.36
CA THR A 49 -0.88 -29.88 27.84
C THR A 49 -0.28 -30.31 26.51
N PRO A 50 -0.23 -31.63 26.19
CA PRO A 50 0.40 -32.13 24.97
C PRO A 50 -0.15 -31.49 23.68
N GLU A 51 -1.45 -31.19 23.64
CA GLU A 51 -2.12 -30.54 22.51
C GLU A 51 -1.62 -29.11 22.27
N ASN A 52 -1.47 -28.33 23.35
CA ASN A 52 -0.94 -26.97 23.29
C ASN A 52 0.56 -26.95 22.93
N TYR A 53 1.30 -27.97 23.34
CA TYR A 53 2.71 -28.15 22.97
C TYR A 53 2.86 -28.38 21.46
N ILE A 54 2.04 -29.26 20.86
CA ILE A 54 2.06 -29.56 19.42
C ILE A 54 1.69 -28.33 18.59
N LEU A 55 0.59 -27.65 18.96
CA LEU A 55 0.14 -26.44 18.27
C LEU A 55 1.21 -25.34 18.34
N THR A 56 1.80 -25.10 19.51
CA THR A 56 2.78 -24.01 19.65
C THR A 56 4.10 -24.37 18.96
N LYS A 57 4.53 -25.64 18.97
CA LYS A 57 5.69 -26.10 18.20
C LYS A 57 5.58 -25.71 16.74
N SER A 58 4.44 -25.93 16.07
CA SER A 58 4.30 -25.67 14.62
C SER A 58 4.54 -24.20 14.23
N TYR A 59 4.04 -23.24 15.03
CA TYR A 59 4.28 -21.81 14.83
C TYR A 59 5.70 -21.36 15.25
N LEU A 60 6.34 -22.10 16.16
CA LEU A 60 7.69 -21.80 16.64
C LEU A 60 8.80 -22.39 15.77
N THR A 61 8.54 -23.50 15.05
CA THR A 61 9.51 -24.26 14.23
C THR A 61 9.83 -23.66 12.86
N ASN A 62 9.54 -22.38 12.61
CA ASN A 62 10.24 -21.69 11.53
C ASN A 62 11.75 -21.81 11.82
N GLY A 63 12.45 -22.57 10.96
CA GLY A 63 13.82 -23.05 11.12
C GLY A 63 14.86 -21.95 11.37
N PRO A 64 16.15 -22.32 11.51
CA PRO A 64 17.22 -21.39 11.88
C PRO A 64 17.05 -20.10 11.10
N SER A 65 16.83 -19.03 11.85
CA SER A 65 16.41 -17.71 11.41
C SER A 65 17.01 -17.43 10.06
N LYS A 66 16.20 -17.58 8.98
CA LYS A 66 16.51 -16.87 7.74
C LYS A 66 16.55 -15.43 8.20
N SER A 67 17.78 -14.92 8.20
CA SER A 67 18.16 -13.55 8.46
C SER A 67 16.97 -12.67 8.18
N LEU A 68 16.55 -11.89 9.18
CA LEU A 68 15.88 -10.59 9.01
C LEU A 68 15.90 -10.26 7.53
N GLU A 69 14.84 -10.61 6.81
CA GLU A 69 14.79 -10.36 5.39
C GLU A 69 14.75 -8.85 5.37
N GLU A 70 15.93 -8.27 5.22
CA GLU A 70 16.18 -6.86 5.15
C GLU A 70 15.31 -6.48 3.97
N LYS A 71 14.10 -6.02 4.27
CA LYS A 71 13.13 -5.55 3.28
C LYS A 71 13.85 -4.42 2.60
N LYS A 72 14.60 -4.76 1.56
CA LYS A 72 15.40 -3.85 0.78
C LYS A 72 14.36 -2.99 0.11
N PHE A 73 14.10 -1.85 0.73
CA PHE A 73 13.27 -0.83 0.13
C PHE A 73 13.86 -0.56 -1.26
N PRO A 74 13.03 -0.39 -2.29
CA PRO A 74 13.51 0.05 -3.58
C PRO A 74 14.40 1.28 -3.35
N LYS A 75 15.64 1.25 -3.83
CA LYS A 75 16.54 2.40 -3.72
C LYS A 75 15.93 3.54 -4.52
N LEU A 76 15.19 4.42 -3.86
CA LEU A 76 14.70 5.66 -4.46
C LEU A 76 15.94 6.53 -4.66
N GLY A 77 16.32 6.76 -5.91
CA GLY A 77 17.36 7.73 -6.23
C GLY A 77 16.91 9.10 -5.75
N HIS A 78 17.54 9.63 -4.70
CA HIS A 78 17.33 11.00 -4.26
C HIS A 78 18.01 11.91 -5.29
N GLN A 79 17.31 12.22 -6.39
CA GLN A 79 17.74 13.34 -7.23
C GLN A 79 17.36 14.60 -6.45
N LEU A 80 18.33 15.18 -5.75
CA LEU A 80 18.22 16.49 -5.17
C LEU A 80 18.02 17.45 -6.35
N PHE A 81 16.80 17.93 -6.56
CA PHE A 81 16.56 19.02 -7.51
C PHE A 81 17.27 20.24 -6.95
N GLY A 82 18.49 20.48 -7.43
CA GLY A 82 19.24 21.68 -7.12
C GLY A 82 18.44 22.89 -7.56
N ASP A 83 18.28 23.84 -6.65
CA ASP A 83 17.79 25.18 -6.92
C ASP A 83 18.46 25.72 -8.17
N ASN A 84 17.71 25.96 -9.24
CA ASN A 84 17.99 26.99 -10.24
C ASN A 84 16.76 27.28 -11.11
N VAL A 85 16.18 28.46 -10.84
CA VAL A 85 15.65 29.45 -11.78
C VAL A 85 14.55 29.03 -12.79
N SER A 86 13.44 29.77 -12.67
CA SER A 86 12.27 29.86 -13.54
C SER A 86 12.39 29.33 -14.98
N ARG A 87 11.54 28.35 -15.31
CA ARG A 87 10.96 28.20 -16.64
C ARG A 87 9.57 27.59 -16.47
N PRO A 88 8.52 28.06 -17.17
CA PRO A 88 7.27 27.34 -17.21
C PRO A 88 7.52 26.07 -18.03
N SER A 89 7.96 25.01 -17.36
CA SER A 89 7.92 23.67 -17.92
C SER A 89 6.46 23.35 -18.12
N GLN A 90 5.98 23.56 -19.34
CA GLN A 90 4.83 22.82 -19.84
C GLN A 90 5.24 21.34 -19.78
N SER A 91 4.99 20.72 -18.62
CA SER A 91 5.02 19.29 -18.44
C SER A 91 3.83 18.74 -19.23
N GLY A 92 4.00 18.74 -20.56
CA GLY A 92 3.14 18.01 -21.45
C GLY A 92 3.37 16.54 -21.16
N VAL A 93 2.50 15.94 -20.36
CA VAL A 93 2.41 14.49 -20.25
C VAL A 93 1.99 13.99 -21.63
N VAL A 94 2.97 13.62 -22.46
CA VAL A 94 2.71 12.94 -23.73
C VAL A 94 2.35 11.52 -23.39
N LEU A 95 1.05 11.26 -23.27
CA LEU A 95 0.53 9.91 -23.13
C LEU A 95 0.82 9.15 -24.43
N PRO A 96 1.27 7.89 -24.35
CA PRO A 96 1.40 7.06 -25.53
C PRO A 96 0.04 6.95 -26.23
N ALA A 97 0.03 7.07 -27.56
CA ALA A 97 -1.18 6.96 -28.34
C ALA A 97 -1.85 5.61 -28.05
N LEU A 98 -3.06 5.66 -27.48
CA LEU A 98 -3.86 4.46 -27.22
C LEU A 98 -4.18 3.83 -28.57
N LYS A 99 -3.52 2.70 -28.90
CA LYS A 99 -3.90 1.92 -30.07
C LYS A 99 -5.30 1.40 -29.84
N GLN A 100 -6.23 1.85 -30.68
CA GLN A 100 -7.64 1.47 -30.65
C GLN A 100 -7.75 -0.07 -30.61
N SER A 101 -8.24 -0.63 -29.50
CA SER A 101 -8.47 -2.08 -29.41
C SER A 101 -9.51 -2.47 -30.47
N LEU A 102 -9.13 -3.39 -31.36
CA LEU A 102 -10.01 -3.89 -32.43
C LEU A 102 -11.16 -4.76 -31.89
N ASN A 103 -11.15 -5.02 -30.58
CA ASN A 103 -12.07 -5.93 -29.91
C ASN A 103 -13.44 -5.28 -29.59
N SER A 104 -13.56 -3.95 -29.74
CA SER A 104 -14.85 -3.25 -29.56
C SER A 104 -15.30 -2.63 -30.88
N SER A 105 -16.46 -3.06 -31.39
CA SER A 105 -17.07 -2.51 -32.62
C SER A 105 -17.49 -1.05 -32.43
N ILE A 106 -17.44 -0.26 -33.51
CA ILE A 106 -17.94 1.13 -33.55
C ILE A 106 -19.38 1.21 -33.01
N ALA A 107 -20.21 0.21 -33.33
CA ALA A 107 -21.59 0.13 -32.87
C ALA A 107 -21.72 -0.07 -31.34
N GLU A 108 -20.76 -0.78 -30.73
CA GLU A 108 -20.72 -0.94 -29.28
C GLU A 108 -20.32 0.36 -28.59
N ARG A 109 -19.31 1.06 -29.12
CA ARG A 109 -18.86 2.37 -28.61
C ARG A 109 -19.98 3.39 -28.67
N GLN A 110 -20.72 3.44 -29.78
CA GLN A 110 -21.83 4.38 -29.96
C GLN A 110 -22.99 4.08 -28.99
N ARG A 111 -23.26 2.80 -28.67
CA ARG A 111 -24.22 2.41 -27.62
C ARG A 111 -23.81 2.91 -26.25
N ARG A 112 -22.54 2.73 -25.86
CA ARG A 112 -22.01 3.21 -24.56
C ARG A 112 -22.07 4.73 -24.44
N THR A 113 -21.69 5.46 -25.49
CA THR A 113 -21.76 6.94 -25.50
C THR A 113 -23.20 7.44 -25.36
N ARG A 114 -24.16 6.82 -26.06
CA ARG A 114 -25.58 7.16 -25.92
C ARG A 114 -26.12 6.85 -24.52
N ALA A 115 -25.70 5.74 -23.91
CA ALA A 115 -26.07 5.41 -22.53
C ALA A 115 -25.54 6.44 -21.52
N MET A 116 -24.28 6.86 -21.65
CA MET A 116 -23.68 7.90 -20.82
C MET A 116 -24.35 9.27 -21.00
N GLN A 117 -24.69 9.67 -22.23
CA GLN A 117 -25.42 10.91 -22.48
C GLN A 117 -26.82 10.89 -21.85
N ARG A 118 -27.52 9.76 -21.91
CA ARG A 118 -28.83 9.60 -21.26
C ARG A 118 -28.71 9.65 -19.73
N ASP A 119 -27.69 9.03 -19.14
CA ASP A 119 -27.44 9.09 -17.70
C ASP A 119 -27.12 10.52 -17.24
N ARG A 120 -26.27 11.24 -17.99
CA ARG A 120 -25.95 12.63 -17.72
C ARG A 120 -27.19 13.53 -17.81
N LEU A 121 -28.02 13.36 -18.85
CA LEU A 121 -29.24 14.14 -19.02
C LEU A 121 -30.21 13.93 -17.86
N LYS A 122 -30.36 12.68 -17.39
CA LYS A 122 -31.17 12.37 -16.19
C LYS A 122 -30.61 13.11 -14.97
N LYS A 123 -29.31 13.06 -14.71
CA LYS A 123 -28.70 13.75 -13.56
C LYS A 123 -28.79 15.28 -13.59
N THR A 124 -29.04 15.89 -14.75
CA THR A 124 -29.28 17.34 -14.87
C THR A 124 -30.75 17.75 -14.78
N LEU A 125 -31.69 16.81 -14.90
CA LEU A 125 -33.13 17.08 -14.86
C LEU A 125 -33.80 16.62 -13.54
N TRP A 126 -33.01 16.13 -12.59
CA TRP A 126 -33.41 15.76 -11.23
C TRP A 126 -32.51 16.44 -10.21
#